data_AF-A0A2D4PTA0-F1
#
_entry.id   AF-A0A2D4PTA0-F1
#
_cell.length_a   1.000
_cell.length_b   1.000
_cell.length_c   1.000
_cell.angle_alpha   90.00
_cell.angle_beta   90.00
_cell.angle_gamma   90.00
#
_symmetry.space_group_name_H-M   'P 1'
#
loop_
_entity.id
_entity.type
_entity.pdbx_description
1 polymer ?
#
loop_
_entity_poly.entity_id
_entity_poly.type
_entity_poly.pdbx_seq_one_letter_code
_entity_poly.pdbx_strand_id
1 'polypeptide(L)'
;MFPTLLDNQWASASASSAPTSYDKKFYNMAPEYEEYLNTHDVDDPVVALASSSQVHTDSDEALKPEEKRLEITLKRGHQANAWAIRTATSASFFNRASLRWLRQLKQSIPNSNLRAHRDMAKIKAAMEFSADATFNAVKFSARAMASQVAARRLLWLKHWQADIKNKWRLASAPIEKKEVIW
;
A
#
# COMPACT_ATOMS: atom_id res chain seq x y z
N MET A 1 -11.25 -21.54 1.38
CA MET A 1 -9.90 -20.97 1.56
C MET A 1 -9.95 -19.44 1.66
N PHE A 2 -10.40 -18.71 0.62
CA PHE A 2 -10.52 -17.24 0.71
C PHE A 2 -11.57 -16.73 1.72
N PRO A 3 -12.81 -17.28 1.80
CA PRO A 3 -13.79 -16.80 2.77
C PRO A 3 -13.30 -16.93 4.22
N THR A 4 -12.78 -18.10 4.59
CA THR A 4 -12.21 -18.36 5.91
C THR A 4 -11.04 -17.42 6.25
N LEU A 5 -10.19 -17.08 5.26
CA LEU A 5 -9.14 -16.10 5.46
C LEU A 5 -9.73 -14.72 5.77
N LEU A 6 -10.76 -14.28 5.03
CA LEU A 6 -11.44 -13.02 5.29
C LEU A 6 -12.09 -13.01 6.67
N ASP A 7 -12.81 -14.08 7.03
CA ASP A 7 -13.43 -14.22 8.36
C ASP A 7 -12.39 -14.09 9.48
N ASN A 8 -11.24 -14.74 9.34
CA ASN A 8 -10.15 -14.67 10.32
C ASN A 8 -9.55 -13.26 10.43
N GLN A 9 -9.38 -12.55 9.30
CA GLN A 9 -8.86 -11.18 9.33
C GLN A 9 -9.90 -10.19 9.87
N TRP A 10 -11.19 -10.43 9.61
CA TRP A 10 -12.28 -9.54 10.05
C TRP A 10 -12.75 -9.81 11.48
N ALA A 11 -12.44 -10.98 12.05
CA ALA A 11 -12.72 -11.30 13.44
C ALA A 11 -12.06 -10.31 14.42
N SER A 12 -11.01 -9.61 14.00
CA SER A 12 -10.39 -8.54 14.78
C SER A 12 -10.10 -7.30 13.94
N ALA A 13 -11.07 -6.40 13.84
CA ALA A 13 -10.93 -5.11 13.14
C ALA A 13 -9.86 -4.19 13.73
N SER A 14 -9.42 -4.42 14.98
CA SER A 14 -8.41 -3.62 15.66
C SER A 14 -7.02 -4.26 15.69
N ALA A 15 -6.90 -5.58 15.49
CA ALA A 15 -5.60 -6.24 15.44
C ALA A 15 -4.98 -6.08 14.05
N SER A 16 -3.78 -5.52 13.99
CA SER A 16 -2.93 -5.63 12.81
C SER A 16 -2.01 -6.81 13.03
N SER A 17 -2.04 -7.82 12.16
CA SER A 17 -0.99 -8.83 12.14
C SER A 17 0.29 -8.16 11.65
N ALA A 18 1.31 -8.11 12.51
CA ALA A 18 2.63 -7.71 12.05
C ALA A 18 3.11 -8.71 10.98
N PRO A 19 3.79 -8.25 9.94
CA PRO A 19 4.42 -9.13 8.96
C PRO A 19 5.37 -10.11 9.64
N THR A 20 5.32 -11.37 9.24
CA THR A 20 6.23 -12.40 9.73
C THR A 20 7.65 -12.16 9.23
N SER A 21 8.64 -12.86 9.81
CA SER A 21 10.00 -12.88 9.29
C SER A 21 10.06 -13.39 7.85
N TYR A 22 9.19 -14.33 7.50
CA TYR A 22 9.06 -14.85 6.14
C TYR A 22 8.51 -13.80 5.17
N ASP A 23 7.48 -13.05 5.56
CA ASP A 23 6.93 -11.97 4.72
C ASP A 23 8.01 -10.93 4.38
N LYS A 24 8.81 -10.54 5.36
CA LYS A 24 9.94 -9.61 5.17
C LYS A 24 11.02 -10.16 4.26
N LYS A 25 11.28 -11.47 4.32
CA LYS A 25 12.30 -12.13 3.49
C LYS A 25 11.85 -12.28 2.04
N PHE A 26 10.61 -12.66 1.80
CA PHE A 26 10.11 -12.98 0.46
C PHE A 26 9.57 -11.77 -0.31
N TYR A 27 9.06 -10.75 0.40
CA TYR A 27 8.49 -9.55 -0.19
C TYR A 27 9.34 -8.32 0.10
N ASN A 28 10.66 -8.50 0.01
CA ASN A 28 11.60 -7.38 0.07
C ASN A 28 11.51 -6.54 -1.21
N MET A 29 11.71 -5.23 -1.08
CA MET A 29 11.81 -4.32 -2.22
C MET A 29 13.11 -3.53 -2.13
N ALA A 30 13.54 -2.93 -3.23
CA ALA A 30 14.71 -2.06 -3.20
C ALA A 30 14.46 -0.84 -2.29
N PRO A 31 15.49 -0.33 -1.59
CA PRO A 31 15.34 0.73 -0.59
C PRO A 31 14.62 1.98 -1.13
N GLU A 32 14.89 2.34 -2.38
CA GLU A 32 14.24 3.44 -3.10
C GLU A 32 12.71 3.32 -3.20
N TYR A 33 12.16 2.10 -3.20
CA TYR A 33 10.71 1.87 -3.20
C TYR A 33 10.13 1.78 -1.78
N GLU A 34 10.97 1.48 -0.78
CA GLU A 34 10.53 1.36 0.61
C GLU A 34 10.09 2.70 1.17
N GLU A 35 10.72 3.80 0.75
CA GLU A 35 10.32 5.15 1.14
C GLU A 35 8.86 5.45 0.78
N TYR A 36 8.40 5.06 -0.42
CA TYR A 36 7.01 5.25 -0.87
C TYR A 36 5.98 4.46 -0.06
N LEU A 37 6.42 3.43 0.66
CA LEU A 37 5.55 2.54 1.43
C LEU A 37 5.58 2.82 2.93
N ASN A 38 6.46 3.73 3.37
CA ASN A 38 6.55 4.09 4.76
C ASN A 38 5.36 4.94 5.18
N THR A 39 4.88 4.68 6.39
CA THR A 39 3.86 5.54 7.00
C THR A 39 4.54 6.83 7.43
N HIS A 40 4.49 7.85 6.59
CA HIS A 40 5.06 9.16 6.91
C HIS A 40 4.31 9.84 8.06
N ASP A 41 5.02 10.68 8.79
CA ASP A 41 4.39 11.62 9.71
C ASP A 41 3.50 12.61 8.95
N VAL A 42 2.59 13.25 9.69
CA VAL A 42 1.72 14.26 9.09
C VAL A 42 2.57 15.49 8.76
N ASP A 43 2.34 16.09 7.59
CA ASP A 43 3.16 17.18 7.07
C ASP A 43 3.24 18.36 8.06
N ASP A 44 4.42 18.96 8.21
CA ASP A 44 4.67 20.06 9.15
C ASP A 44 3.66 21.22 9.02
N PRO A 45 3.24 21.66 7.81
CA PRO A 45 2.22 22.71 7.69
C PRO A 45 0.87 22.30 8.26
N VAL A 46 0.49 21.01 8.16
CA VAL A 46 -0.75 20.48 8.72
C VAL A 46 -0.67 20.43 10.25
N VAL A 47 0.47 20.01 10.79
CA VAL A 47 0.73 19.99 12.23
C VAL A 47 0.70 21.41 12.81
N ALA A 48 1.37 22.37 12.16
CA ALA A 48 1.39 23.77 12.60
C ALA A 48 -0.02 24.39 12.68
N LEU A 49 -0.87 24.12 11.69
CA LEU A 49 -2.26 24.60 11.67
C LEU A 49 -3.12 23.94 12.76
N ALA A 50 -2.90 22.65 13.02
CA ALA A 50 -3.55 21.92 14.11
C ALA A 50 -3.19 22.53 15.48
N SER A 51 -1.89 22.76 15.72
CA SER A 51 -1.38 23.32 16.98
C SER A 51 -1.80 24.77 17.20
N SER A 52 -1.81 25.61 16.15
CA SER A 52 -2.25 27.02 16.26
C SER A 52 -3.70 27.20 16.72
N SER A 53 -4.50 26.14 16.60
CA SER A 53 -5.92 26.16 16.97
C SER A 53 -6.18 25.68 18.40
N GLN A 54 -5.14 25.23 19.12
CA GLN A 54 -5.20 24.86 20.52
C GLN A 54 -4.34 25.84 21.33
N VAL A 55 -4.97 26.57 22.25
CA VAL A 55 -4.32 27.69 22.96
C VAL A 55 -3.25 27.22 23.96
N HIS A 56 -3.15 25.92 24.29
CA HIS A 56 -2.11 25.40 25.17
C HIS A 56 -1.70 23.96 24.82
N THR A 57 -0.40 23.71 25.00
CA THR A 57 0.31 22.42 25.15
C THR A 57 0.82 21.70 23.89
N ASP A 58 1.95 21.03 24.09
CA ASP A 58 2.86 20.42 23.11
C ASP A 58 2.17 19.61 21.99
N SER A 59 2.81 19.57 20.81
CA SER A 59 2.32 18.91 19.59
C SER A 59 1.83 17.46 19.78
N ASP A 60 2.27 16.76 20.83
CA ASP A 60 1.86 15.38 21.16
C ASP A 60 0.51 15.30 21.92
N GLU A 61 -0.02 16.42 22.42
CA GLU A 61 -1.35 16.53 23.05
C GLU A 61 -2.44 17.05 22.10
N ALA A 62 -2.10 17.32 20.82
CA ALA A 62 -3.02 17.90 19.85
C ALA A 62 -4.29 17.06 19.59
N LEU A 63 -4.21 15.73 19.77
CA LEU A 63 -5.30 14.80 19.54
C LEU A 63 -5.90 14.28 20.86
N LYS A 64 -7.22 14.28 20.94
CA LYS A 64 -7.95 13.63 22.05
C LYS A 64 -7.69 12.12 22.04
N PRO A 65 -7.89 11.39 23.16
CA PRO A 65 -7.62 9.95 23.24
C PRO A 65 -8.30 9.11 22.14
N GLU A 66 -9.53 9.46 21.75
CA GLU A 66 -10.25 8.79 20.65
C GLU A 66 -9.61 9.06 19.27
N GLU A 67 -9.13 10.28 19.06
CA GLU A 67 -8.46 10.70 17.84
C GLU A 67 -7.08 10.03 17.72
N LYS A 68 -6.36 9.86 18.84
CA LYS A 68 -5.14 9.03 18.88
C LYS A 68 -5.40 7.58 18.44
N ARG A 69 -6.52 6.99 18.87
CA ARG A 69 -6.92 5.62 18.42
C ARG A 69 -7.25 5.57 16.93
N LEU A 70 -7.93 6.60 16.40
CA LEU A 70 -8.20 6.71 14.96
C LEU A 70 -6.91 6.87 14.16
N GLU A 71 -5.98 7.71 14.60
CA GLU A 71 -4.66 7.89 13.97
C GLU A 71 -3.90 6.57 13.90
N ILE A 72 -3.83 5.81 15.01
CA ILE A 72 -3.19 4.49 15.05
C ILE A 72 -3.86 3.52 14.06
N THR A 73 -5.19 3.53 13.98
CA THR A 73 -5.95 2.66 13.08
C THR A 73 -5.66 2.99 11.61
N LEU A 74 -5.60 4.29 11.27
CA LEU A 74 -5.25 4.76 9.94
C LEU A 74 -3.80 4.39 9.57
N LYS A 75 -2.85 4.52 10.50
CA LYS A 75 -1.45 4.07 10.31
C LYS A 75 -1.37 2.56 10.07
N ARG A 76 -2.10 1.74 10.83
CA ARG A 76 -2.16 0.28 10.63
C ARG A 76 -2.73 -0.09 9.27
N GLY A 77 -3.82 0.57 8.86
CA GLY A 77 -4.39 0.38 7.53
C GLY A 77 -3.41 0.72 6.40
N HIS A 78 -2.61 1.78 6.59
CA HIS A 78 -1.56 2.16 5.63
C HIS A 78 -0.48 1.09 5.53
N GLN A 79 -0.01 0.57 6.67
CA GLN A 79 0.96 -0.52 6.70
C GLN A 79 0.43 -1.80 6.04
N ALA A 80 -0.86 -2.15 6.25
CA ALA A 80 -1.47 -3.31 5.60
C ALA A 80 -1.47 -3.16 4.06
N ASN A 81 -1.83 -1.98 3.55
CA ASN A 81 -1.77 -1.70 2.11
C ASN A 81 -0.33 -1.69 1.57
N ALA A 82 0.63 -1.19 2.33
CA ALA A 82 2.04 -1.26 1.99
C ALA A 82 2.51 -2.72 1.82
N TRP A 83 2.11 -3.62 2.72
CA TRP A 83 2.40 -5.05 2.60
C TRP A 83 1.72 -5.67 1.38
N ALA A 84 0.48 -5.30 1.09
CA ALA A 84 -0.19 -5.73 -0.13
C ALA A 84 0.57 -5.30 -1.41
N ILE A 85 1.12 -4.08 -1.43
CA ILE A 85 1.96 -3.61 -2.55
C ILE A 85 3.25 -4.42 -2.65
N ARG A 86 3.95 -4.68 -1.54
CA ARG A 86 5.15 -5.53 -1.53
C ARG A 86 4.86 -6.91 -2.12
N THR A 87 3.85 -7.61 -1.60
CA THR A 87 3.46 -8.94 -2.07
C THR A 87 3.06 -8.95 -3.54
N ALA A 88 2.23 -7.99 -3.97
CA ALA A 88 1.78 -7.90 -5.35
C ALA A 88 2.94 -7.59 -6.32
N THR A 89 3.87 -6.71 -5.93
CA THR A 89 5.04 -6.38 -6.74
C THR A 89 5.96 -7.58 -6.91
N SER A 90 6.26 -8.31 -5.82
CA SER A 90 7.04 -9.55 -5.89
C SER A 90 6.37 -10.60 -6.78
N ALA A 91 5.06 -10.81 -6.64
CA ALA A 91 4.32 -11.73 -7.49
C ALA A 91 4.35 -11.31 -8.97
N SER A 92 4.15 -10.02 -9.28
CA SER A 92 4.24 -9.49 -10.64
C SER A 92 5.62 -9.72 -11.26
N PHE A 93 6.68 -9.50 -10.47
CA PHE A 93 8.07 -9.76 -10.89
C PHE A 93 8.27 -11.23 -11.27
N PHE A 94 7.88 -12.17 -10.40
CA PHE A 94 8.04 -13.59 -10.68
C PHE A 94 7.18 -14.08 -11.84
N ASN A 95 5.95 -13.58 -12.02
CA ASN A 95 5.12 -13.86 -13.19
C ASN A 95 5.83 -13.43 -14.48
N ARG A 96 6.38 -12.21 -14.52
CA ARG A 96 7.09 -11.67 -15.68
C ARG A 96 8.42 -12.37 -15.95
N ALA A 97 9.17 -12.74 -14.91
CA ALA A 97 10.38 -13.55 -15.04
C ALA A 97 10.05 -14.94 -15.60
N SER A 98 9.00 -15.58 -15.08
CA SER A 98 8.54 -16.89 -15.55
C SER A 98 8.15 -16.87 -17.03
N LEU A 99 7.52 -15.79 -17.53
CA LEU A 99 7.25 -15.62 -18.95
C LEU A 99 8.51 -15.60 -19.82
N ARG A 100 9.65 -15.09 -19.32
CA ARG A 100 10.93 -15.13 -20.05
C ARG A 100 11.45 -16.56 -20.17
N TRP A 101 11.45 -17.31 -19.08
CA TRP A 101 11.85 -18.72 -19.07
C TRP A 101 10.91 -19.59 -19.92
N LEU A 102 9.61 -19.29 -19.89
CA LEU A 102 8.61 -19.96 -20.70
C LEU A 102 8.87 -19.81 -22.21
N ARG A 103 9.32 -18.63 -22.64
CA ARG A 103 9.72 -18.42 -24.05
C ARG A 103 10.93 -19.25 -24.45
N GLN A 104 11.92 -19.37 -23.56
CA GLN A 104 13.10 -20.21 -23.77
C GLN A 104 12.71 -21.69 -23.85
N LEU A 105 11.86 -22.15 -22.92
CA LEU A 105 11.35 -23.52 -22.91
C LEU A 105 10.53 -23.84 -24.16
N LYS A 106 9.75 -22.88 -24.68
CA LYS A 106 9.00 -23.07 -25.92
C LYS A 106 9.93 -23.36 -27.11
N GLN A 107 11.13 -22.79 -27.14
CA GLN A 107 12.08 -22.98 -28.25
C GLN A 107 12.68 -24.40 -28.28
N SER A 108 12.70 -25.11 -27.16
CA SER A 108 13.23 -26.48 -27.10
C SER A 108 12.19 -27.56 -27.43
N ILE A 109 10.91 -27.20 -27.54
CA ILE A 109 9.82 -28.14 -27.81
C ILE A 109 9.66 -28.32 -29.32
N PRO A 110 9.72 -29.56 -29.85
CA PRO A 110 9.50 -29.82 -31.28
C PRO A 110 8.15 -29.27 -31.75
N ASN A 111 8.11 -28.68 -32.95
CA ASN A 111 6.89 -28.11 -33.53
C ASN A 111 5.77 -29.15 -33.75
N SER A 112 6.13 -30.44 -33.87
CA SER A 112 5.17 -31.54 -33.97
C SER A 112 4.37 -31.77 -32.67
N ASN A 113 4.86 -31.31 -31.52
CA ASN A 113 4.17 -31.48 -30.24
C ASN A 113 3.12 -30.38 -30.02
N LEU A 114 2.02 -30.46 -30.77
CA LEU A 114 0.93 -29.49 -30.75
C LEU A 114 0.28 -29.34 -29.36
N ARG A 115 0.21 -30.42 -28.58
CA ARG A 115 -0.34 -30.40 -27.21
C ARG A 115 0.53 -29.51 -26.30
N ALA A 116 1.84 -29.73 -26.30
CA ALA A 116 2.75 -28.94 -25.50
C ALA A 116 2.70 -27.45 -25.87
N HIS A 117 2.63 -27.11 -27.16
CA HIS A 117 2.47 -25.71 -27.60
C HIS A 117 1.15 -25.08 -27.14
N ARG A 118 0.05 -25.85 -27.14
CA ARG A 118 -1.26 -25.38 -26.65
C ARG A 118 -1.25 -25.13 -25.15
N ASP A 119 -0.67 -26.05 -24.37
CA ASP A 119 -0.57 -25.88 -22.92
C ASP A 119 0.38 -24.73 -22.56
N MET A 120 1.45 -24.55 -23.32
CA MET A 120 2.35 -23.40 -23.21
C MET A 120 1.62 -22.07 -23.41
N ALA A 121 0.73 -21.99 -24.40
CA ALA A 121 -0.08 -20.81 -24.65
C ALA A 121 -1.04 -20.50 -23.48
N LYS A 122 -1.64 -21.53 -22.86
CA LYS A 122 -2.49 -21.35 -21.67
C LYS A 122 -1.71 -20.82 -20.48
N ILE A 123 -0.52 -21.38 -20.21
CA ILE A 123 0.33 -20.95 -19.10
C ILE A 123 0.80 -19.50 -19.33
N LYS A 124 1.18 -19.16 -20.57
CA LYS A 124 1.53 -17.79 -20.95
C LYS A 124 0.39 -16.83 -20.61
N ALA A 125 -0.83 -17.12 -21.07
CA ALA A 125 -1.99 -16.28 -20.82
C ALA A 125 -2.31 -16.15 -19.32
N ALA A 126 -2.19 -17.24 -18.56
CA ALA A 126 -2.39 -17.22 -17.11
C ALA A 126 -1.36 -16.36 -16.37
N MET A 127 -0.08 -16.43 -16.76
CA MET A 127 0.98 -15.60 -16.17
C MET A 127 0.85 -14.12 -16.54
N GLU A 128 0.47 -13.81 -17.79
CA GLU A 128 0.17 -12.43 -18.23
C GLU A 128 -0.99 -11.85 -17.41
N PHE A 129 -2.09 -12.59 -17.30
CA PHE A 129 -3.23 -12.18 -16.46
C PHE A 129 -2.83 -11.99 -14.99
N SER A 130 -2.03 -12.90 -14.42
CA SER A 130 -1.57 -12.79 -13.03
C SER A 130 -0.66 -11.58 -12.81
N ALA A 131 0.19 -11.23 -13.78
CA ALA A 131 1.00 -10.01 -13.73
C ALA A 131 0.14 -8.73 -13.79
N ASP A 132 -0.93 -8.74 -14.60
CA ASP A 132 -1.87 -7.60 -14.70
C ASP A 132 -2.76 -7.48 -13.45
N ALA A 133 -3.23 -8.61 -12.91
CA ALA A 133 -4.03 -8.64 -11.69
C ALA A 133 -3.24 -8.11 -10.48
N THR A 134 -1.97 -8.51 -10.35
CA THR A 134 -1.07 -8.01 -9.31
C THR A 134 -0.76 -6.52 -9.48
N PHE A 135 -0.60 -6.04 -10.71
CA PHE A 135 -0.47 -4.60 -10.98
C PHE A 135 -1.72 -3.81 -10.56
N ASN A 136 -2.91 -4.32 -10.85
CA ASN A 136 -4.17 -3.71 -10.40
C ASN A 136 -4.30 -3.72 -8.86
N ALA A 137 -3.84 -4.79 -8.19
CA ALA A 137 -3.78 -4.83 -6.73
C ALA A 137 -2.89 -3.71 -6.17
N VAL A 138 -1.72 -3.47 -6.76
CA VAL A 138 -0.85 -2.33 -6.39
C VAL A 138 -1.59 -1.00 -6.56
N LYS A 139 -2.28 -0.79 -7.69
CA LYS A 139 -3.07 0.43 -7.94
C LYS A 139 -4.15 0.65 -6.87
N PHE A 140 -4.90 -0.37 -6.50
CA PHE A 140 -5.96 -0.25 -5.49
C PHE A 140 -5.39 0.02 -4.09
N SER A 141 -4.34 -0.70 -3.69
CA SER A 141 -3.66 -0.50 -2.40
C SER A 141 -3.03 0.88 -2.29
N ALA A 142 -2.39 1.38 -3.36
CA ALA A 142 -1.83 2.72 -3.40
C ALA A 142 -2.91 3.80 -3.25
N ARG A 143 -4.08 3.61 -3.87
CA ARG A 143 -5.22 4.53 -3.72
C ARG A 143 -5.79 4.52 -2.29
N ALA A 144 -5.83 3.34 -1.66
CA ALA A 144 -6.24 3.21 -0.26
C ALA A 144 -5.24 3.89 0.69
N MET A 145 -3.93 3.76 0.46
CA MET A 145 -2.89 4.49 1.21
C MET A 145 -3.06 6.00 1.09
N ALA A 146 -3.28 6.52 -0.12
CA ALA A 146 -3.53 7.95 -0.32
C ALA A 146 -4.78 8.44 0.43
N SER A 147 -5.83 7.62 0.45
CA SER A 147 -7.07 7.92 1.19
C SER A 147 -6.84 7.95 2.71
N GLN A 148 -6.01 7.05 3.23
CA GLN A 148 -5.60 7.05 4.65
C GLN A 148 -4.78 8.28 5.00
N VAL A 149 -3.86 8.72 4.13
CA VAL A 149 -3.11 9.97 4.34
C VAL A 149 -4.05 11.18 4.39
N ALA A 150 -5.00 11.29 3.45
CA ALA A 150 -5.99 12.36 3.46
C ALA A 150 -6.86 12.33 4.73
N ALA A 151 -7.28 11.14 5.17
CA ALA A 151 -8.05 10.99 6.41
C ALA A 151 -7.25 11.41 7.65
N ARG A 152 -5.95 11.07 7.71
CA ARG A 152 -5.04 11.52 8.78
C ARG A 152 -4.91 13.04 8.75
N ARG A 153 -4.63 13.65 7.60
CA ARG A 153 -4.56 15.13 7.50
C ARG A 153 -5.86 15.79 7.96
N LEU A 154 -7.03 15.26 7.61
CA LEU A 154 -8.32 15.78 8.11
C LEU A 154 -8.47 15.65 9.62
N LEU A 155 -8.03 14.52 10.20
CA LEU A 155 -8.07 14.30 11.64
C LEU A 155 -7.29 15.38 12.38
N TRP A 156 -6.10 15.71 11.88
CA TRP A 156 -5.25 16.77 12.43
C TRP A 156 -5.84 18.17 12.20
N LEU A 157 -6.45 18.43 11.04
CA LEU A 157 -7.11 19.72 10.74
C LEU A 157 -8.49 19.88 11.41
N LYS A 158 -8.96 18.91 12.18
CA LYS A 158 -10.32 18.92 12.75
C LYS A 158 -10.61 20.18 13.56
N HIS A 159 -9.67 20.59 14.41
CA HIS A 159 -9.79 21.76 15.29
C HIS A 159 -9.43 23.09 14.61
N TRP A 160 -8.91 23.05 13.38
CA TRP A 160 -8.54 24.25 12.65
C TRP A 160 -9.78 25.12 12.33
N GLN A 161 -9.71 26.43 12.60
CA GLN A 161 -10.82 27.36 12.38
C GLN A 161 -10.91 27.80 10.89
N ALA A 162 -11.10 26.83 10.01
CA ALA A 162 -11.33 27.05 8.58
C ALA A 162 -12.57 26.29 8.10
N ASP A 163 -13.13 26.73 6.98
CA ASP A 163 -14.24 26.03 6.35
C ASP A 163 -13.84 24.62 5.88
N ILE A 164 -14.83 23.74 5.74
CA ILE A 164 -14.60 22.35 5.33
C ILE A 164 -13.93 22.25 3.95
N LYS A 165 -14.18 23.24 3.08
CA LYS A 165 -13.60 23.30 1.73
C LYS A 165 -12.08 23.50 1.79
N ASN A 166 -11.58 24.43 2.60
CA ASN A 166 -10.14 24.64 2.76
C ASN A 166 -9.47 23.48 3.48
N LYS A 167 -10.11 22.90 4.51
CA LYS A 167 -9.63 21.67 5.18
C LYS A 167 -9.49 20.52 4.19
N TRP A 168 -10.50 20.28 3.37
CA TRP A 168 -10.48 19.22 2.35
C TRP A 168 -9.40 19.47 1.30
N ARG A 169 -9.25 20.71 0.82
CA ARG A 169 -8.20 21.08 -0.14
C ARG A 169 -6.80 20.75 0.39
N LEU A 170 -6.52 21.11 1.65
CA LEU A 170 -5.23 20.82 2.27
C LEU A 170 -5.03 19.32 2.51
N ALA A 171 -6.06 18.63 3.02
CA ALA A 171 -5.98 17.19 3.27
C ALA A 171 -5.79 16.35 2.00
N SER A 172 -6.42 16.76 0.89
CA SER A 172 -6.36 16.09 -0.41
C SER A 172 -5.17 16.53 -1.29
N ALA A 173 -4.32 17.41 -0.79
CA ALA A 173 -3.13 17.86 -1.50
C ALA A 173 -2.24 16.66 -1.91
N PRO A 174 -1.48 16.76 -3.01
CA PRO A 174 -0.52 15.73 -3.39
C PRO A 174 0.39 15.33 -2.21
N ILE A 175 0.75 14.06 -2.15
CA ILE A 175 1.77 13.58 -1.21
C ILE A 175 3.10 13.95 -1.85
N GLU A 176 3.78 14.94 -1.26
CA GLU A 176 5.11 15.35 -1.74
C GLU A 176 6.10 14.20 -1.54
N LYS A 177 6.97 14.01 -2.53
CA LYS A 177 8.13 13.15 -2.35
C LYS A 177 9.11 13.91 -1.46
N LYS A 178 9.65 13.29 -0.43
CA LYS A 178 10.90 13.82 0.13
C LYS A 178 11.95 13.68 -0.97
N GLU A 179 12.47 14.80 -1.47
CA GLU A 179 13.56 14.75 -2.43
C GLU A 179 14.75 14.07 -1.77
N VAL A 180 15.21 12.98 -2.37
CA VAL A 180 16.48 12.35 -2.02
C VAL A 180 17.55 13.31 -2.52
N ILE A 181 18.08 14.14 -1.61
CA ILE A 181 19.28 14.92 -1.84
C ILE A 181 20.44 13.89 -1.84
N TRP A 182 21.06 13.70 -3.00
CA TRP A 182 22.28 12.91 -3.16
C TRP A 182 23.48 13.63 -2.57
#